data_AF-A0A8T3Q3V4-F1
#
_entry.id   AF-A0A8T3Q3V4-F1
#
_cell.length_a   1.000
_cell.length_b   1.000
_cell.length_c   1.000
_cell.angle_alpha   90.00
_cell.angle_beta   90.00
_cell.angle_gamma   90.00
#
_symmetry.space_group_name_H-M   'P 1'
#
loop_
_entity.id
_entity.type
_entity.pdbx_description
1 polymer ?
#
loop_
_entity_poly.entity_id
_entity_poly.type
_entity_poly.pdbx_seq_one_letter_code
_entity_poly.pdbx_strand_id
1 'polypeptide(L)'
;RRIAMLTGHRTISTSVDRAAGHRRALAEVGIEHDDRLVLYEGFGVEAGYRMACRILDLHPRPTALFAANNFIAFGAIRALREVGLRIPEAMSLVAFDDLPGDWLIDPFLTVVDQRAYEMGERGAELILERVAGGRRPARQSIILPVDFIVRRSSAPPPSDLNATPRRAVDSALTLGSRSAPDPRRDKATPASADVSTARD
;
A
#
# COMPACT_ATOMS: atom_id res chain seq x y z
N ARG A 1 -12.21 19.38 -1.46
CA ARG A 1 -11.61 18.03 -1.53
C ARG A 1 -10.10 18.20 -1.45
N ARG A 2 -9.39 17.49 -0.56
CA ARG A 2 -7.94 17.69 -0.32
C ARG A 2 -7.22 16.35 -0.51
N ILE A 3 -6.37 16.26 -1.53
CA ILE A 3 -5.66 15.04 -1.92
C ILE A 3 -4.17 15.35 -1.89
N ALA A 4 -3.45 14.75 -0.95
CA ALA A 4 -2.01 14.94 -0.83
C ALA A 4 -1.25 14.00 -1.76
N MET A 5 -0.12 14.46 -2.28
CA MET A 5 0.84 13.68 -3.02
C MET A 5 2.15 13.57 -2.24
N LEU A 6 2.61 12.34 -2.08
CA LEU A 6 3.88 12.01 -1.43
C LEU A 6 4.85 11.50 -2.50
N THR A 7 5.94 12.22 -2.76
CA THR A 7 6.84 11.92 -3.88
C THR A 7 8.32 12.00 -3.52
N GLY A 8 9.16 11.50 -4.42
CA GLY A 8 10.61 11.54 -4.30
C GLY A 8 11.21 12.94 -4.49
N HIS A 9 12.54 12.99 -4.60
CA HIS A 9 13.28 14.25 -4.74
C HIS A 9 12.90 15.02 -6.02
N ARG A 10 12.87 16.36 -5.94
CA ARG A 10 12.56 17.26 -7.08
C ARG A 10 13.51 17.15 -8.27
N THR A 11 14.66 16.52 -8.10
CA THR A 11 15.66 16.30 -9.15
C THR A 11 15.36 15.08 -10.03
N ILE A 12 14.39 14.25 -9.65
CA ILE A 12 14.03 13.02 -10.37
C ILE A 12 12.84 13.30 -11.30
N SER A 13 12.97 12.95 -12.58
CA SER A 13 11.95 13.22 -13.60
C SER A 13 10.58 12.65 -13.22
N THR A 14 10.51 11.39 -12.78
CA THR A 14 9.25 10.77 -12.37
C THR A 14 8.59 11.50 -11.21
N SER A 15 9.35 12.07 -10.27
CA SER A 15 8.79 12.89 -9.19
C SER A 15 8.13 14.16 -9.72
N VAL A 16 8.81 14.85 -10.66
CA VAL A 16 8.32 16.08 -11.28
C VAL A 16 7.08 15.80 -12.16
N ASP A 17 7.15 14.79 -13.00
CA ASP A 17 6.10 14.45 -13.96
C ASP A 17 4.84 13.95 -13.26
N ARG A 18 4.97 13.09 -12.24
CA ARG A 18 3.81 12.62 -11.46
C ARG A 18 3.17 13.77 -10.69
N ALA A 19 3.96 14.69 -10.13
CA ALA A 19 3.42 15.88 -9.45
C ALA A 19 2.77 16.88 -10.41
N ALA A 20 3.30 17.05 -11.61
CA ALA A 20 2.65 17.82 -12.67
C ALA A 20 1.31 17.18 -13.08
N GLY A 21 1.27 15.85 -13.23
CA GLY A 21 0.04 15.10 -13.50
C GLY A 21 -1.01 15.26 -12.41
N HIS A 22 -0.63 15.16 -11.13
CA HIS A 22 -1.51 15.41 -9.98
C HIS A 22 -2.12 16.82 -10.03
N ARG A 23 -1.30 17.85 -10.23
CA ARG A 23 -1.78 19.24 -10.34
C ARG A 23 -2.74 19.44 -11.50
N ARG A 24 -2.42 18.87 -12.66
CA ARG A 24 -3.28 18.93 -13.86
C ARG A 24 -4.64 18.28 -13.60
N ALA A 25 -4.65 17.09 -13.03
CA ALA A 25 -5.89 16.36 -12.73
C ALA A 25 -6.79 17.11 -11.72
N LEU A 26 -6.20 17.79 -10.73
CA LEU A 26 -6.97 18.65 -9.80
C LEU A 26 -7.59 19.84 -10.52
N ALA A 27 -6.84 20.51 -11.40
CA ALA A 27 -7.31 21.66 -12.17
C ALA A 27 -8.46 21.28 -13.13
N GLU A 28 -8.37 20.12 -13.79
CA GLU A 28 -9.40 19.62 -14.70
C GLU A 28 -10.79 19.44 -14.03
N VAL A 29 -10.82 19.23 -12.72
CA VAL A 29 -12.06 19.11 -11.93
C VAL A 29 -12.32 20.33 -11.03
N GLY A 30 -11.63 21.44 -11.25
CA GLY A 30 -11.83 22.70 -10.54
C GLY A 30 -11.38 22.70 -9.08
N ILE A 31 -10.45 21.83 -8.68
CA ILE A 31 -9.86 21.82 -7.34
C ILE A 31 -8.57 22.66 -7.35
N GLU A 32 -8.52 23.68 -6.50
CA GLU A 32 -7.33 24.54 -6.36
C GLU A 32 -6.13 23.75 -5.82
N HIS A 33 -4.95 24.07 -6.35
CA HIS A 33 -3.70 23.48 -5.92
C HIS A 33 -3.23 24.07 -4.58
N ASP A 34 -2.86 23.21 -3.62
CA ASP A 34 -2.24 23.60 -2.35
C ASP A 34 -0.84 22.99 -2.29
N ASP A 35 0.20 23.83 -2.39
CA ASP A 35 1.61 23.39 -2.39
C ASP A 35 1.98 22.59 -1.13
N ARG A 36 1.29 22.83 0.00
CA ARG A 36 1.52 22.08 1.26
C ARG A 36 1.10 20.62 1.15
N LEU A 37 0.26 20.28 0.15
CA LEU A 37 -0.21 18.93 -0.11
C LEU A 37 0.72 18.14 -1.03
N VAL A 38 1.82 18.72 -1.55
CA VAL A 38 2.79 17.98 -2.37
C VAL A 38 4.15 17.98 -1.69
N LEU A 39 4.48 16.85 -1.06
CA LEU A 39 5.74 16.68 -0.36
C LEU A 39 6.76 15.93 -1.22
N TYR A 40 7.96 16.51 -1.31
CA TYR A 40 9.09 15.94 -2.00
C TYR A 40 10.13 15.54 -0.97
N GLU A 41 10.43 14.25 -0.88
CA GLU A 41 11.46 13.77 0.02
C GLU A 41 12.26 12.64 -0.64
N GLY A 42 11.81 11.40 -0.60
CA GLY A 42 12.54 10.26 -1.15
C GLY A 42 11.61 9.09 -1.44
N PHE A 43 12.12 8.06 -2.12
CA PHE A 43 11.34 6.92 -2.58
C PHE A 43 11.27 5.74 -1.59
N GLY A 44 11.89 5.88 -0.42
CA GLY A 44 11.92 4.83 0.59
C GLY A 44 10.74 4.88 1.57
N VAL A 45 10.54 3.79 2.30
CA VAL A 45 9.50 3.63 3.32
C VAL A 45 9.58 4.73 4.38
N GLU A 46 10.78 5.04 4.87
CA GLU A 46 10.96 6.02 5.94
C GLU A 46 10.64 7.46 5.48
N ALA A 47 10.95 7.80 4.23
CA ALA A 47 10.54 9.07 3.65
C ALA A 47 9.01 9.14 3.51
N GLY A 48 8.38 8.05 3.06
CA GLY A 48 6.92 7.94 3.00
C GLY A 48 6.24 8.15 4.36
N TYR A 49 6.81 7.57 5.41
CA TYR A 49 6.35 7.75 6.78
C TYR A 49 6.42 9.22 7.21
N ARG A 50 7.59 9.86 7.12
CA ARG A 50 7.77 11.27 7.52
C ARG A 50 6.90 12.23 6.73
N MET A 51 6.74 11.99 5.42
CA MET A 51 5.81 12.75 4.59
C MET A 51 4.36 12.58 5.05
N ALA A 52 3.93 11.35 5.33
CA ALA A 52 2.58 11.08 5.83
C ALA A 52 2.33 11.74 7.20
N CYS A 53 3.27 11.68 8.15
CA CYS A 53 3.17 12.40 9.42
C CYS A 53 2.96 13.91 9.21
N ARG A 54 3.77 14.54 8.36
CA ARG A 54 3.61 15.97 8.02
C ARG A 54 2.25 16.29 7.41
N ILE A 55 1.72 15.41 6.56
CA ILE A 55 0.38 15.56 5.99
C ILE A 55 -0.71 15.42 7.06
N LEU A 56 -0.54 14.53 8.02
CA LEU A 56 -1.51 14.27 9.09
C LEU A 56 -1.64 15.44 10.07
N ASP A 57 -0.60 16.25 10.19
CA ASP A 57 -0.56 17.48 11.00
C ASP A 57 -1.24 18.69 10.33
N LEU A 58 -1.55 18.61 9.02
CA LEU A 58 -2.22 19.69 8.31
C LEU A 58 -3.69 19.83 8.72
N HIS A 59 -4.15 21.07 8.81
CA HIS A 59 -5.54 21.43 9.08
C HIS A 59 -6.07 22.41 8.01
N PRO A 60 -7.21 22.12 7.35
CA PRO A 60 -7.92 20.84 7.38
C PRO A 60 -7.09 19.69 6.77
N ARG A 61 -7.22 18.49 7.34
CA ARG A 61 -6.49 17.29 6.91
C ARG A 61 -6.97 16.83 5.52
N PRO A 62 -6.09 16.34 4.63
CA PRO A 62 -6.52 15.69 3.41
C PRO A 62 -7.22 14.36 3.68
N THR A 63 -8.08 13.96 2.75
CA THR A 63 -8.88 12.73 2.84
C THR A 63 -8.30 11.60 1.99
N ALA A 64 -7.28 11.88 1.19
CA ALA A 64 -6.62 10.91 0.35
C ALA A 64 -5.14 11.23 0.19
N LEU A 65 -4.35 10.17 0.06
CA LEU A 65 -2.93 10.21 -0.28
C LEU A 65 -2.72 9.55 -1.65
N PHE A 66 -1.87 10.16 -2.46
CA PHE A 66 -1.32 9.59 -3.67
C PHE A 66 0.18 9.43 -3.51
N ALA A 67 0.63 8.19 -3.31
CA ALA A 67 2.03 7.85 -3.14
C ALA A 67 2.70 7.64 -4.50
N ALA A 68 3.86 8.26 -4.71
CA ALA A 68 4.58 8.14 -5.96
C ALA A 68 5.20 6.76 -6.20
N ASN A 69 5.18 5.83 -5.24
CA ASN A 69 5.50 4.41 -5.42
C ASN A 69 4.94 3.58 -4.25
N ASN A 70 5.08 2.26 -4.31
CA ASN A 70 4.66 1.34 -3.25
C ASN A 70 5.42 1.52 -1.92
N PHE A 71 6.73 1.78 -1.93
CA PHE A 71 7.50 1.98 -0.70
C PHE A 71 7.04 3.22 0.08
N ILE A 72 6.80 4.34 -0.59
CA ILE A 72 6.20 5.53 0.02
C ILE A 72 4.83 5.17 0.62
N ALA A 73 4.03 4.39 -0.11
CA ALA A 73 2.72 3.94 0.36
C ALA A 73 2.81 3.09 1.63
N PHE A 74 3.79 2.19 1.74
CA PHE A 74 4.03 1.41 2.98
C PHE A 74 4.41 2.30 4.15
N GLY A 75 5.23 3.33 3.92
CA GLY A 75 5.53 4.35 4.93
C GLY A 75 4.28 5.10 5.39
N ALA A 76 3.43 5.48 4.45
CA ALA A 76 2.17 6.14 4.75
C ALA A 76 1.20 5.24 5.53
N ILE A 77 1.11 3.95 5.17
CA ILE A 77 0.31 2.96 5.92
C ILE A 77 0.81 2.85 7.36
N ARG A 78 2.13 2.84 7.58
CA ARG A 78 2.72 2.83 8.93
C ARG A 78 2.26 4.06 9.73
N ALA A 79 2.42 5.26 9.18
CA ALA A 79 2.02 6.50 9.84
C ALA A 79 0.53 6.55 10.17
N LEU A 80 -0.33 6.13 9.23
CA LEU A 80 -1.78 6.11 9.43
C LEU A 80 -2.21 5.15 10.53
N ARG A 81 -1.59 3.97 10.58
CA ARG A 81 -1.86 2.98 11.63
C ARG A 81 -1.49 3.49 13.02
N GLU A 82 -0.36 4.20 13.15
CA GLU A 82 0.10 4.74 14.44
C GLU A 82 -0.88 5.76 15.04
N VAL A 83 -1.56 6.55 14.19
CA VAL A 83 -2.59 7.50 14.62
C VAL A 83 -4.01 6.92 14.60
N GLY A 84 -4.16 5.62 14.35
CA GLY A 84 -5.45 4.93 14.35
C GLY A 84 -6.39 5.28 13.18
N LEU A 85 -5.86 5.84 12.07
CA LEU A 85 -6.65 6.11 10.87
C LEU A 85 -6.71 4.87 9.98
N ARG A 86 -7.92 4.49 9.59
CA ARG A 86 -8.18 3.33 8.72
C ARG A 86 -8.21 3.71 7.26
N ILE A 87 -7.68 2.81 6.42
CA ILE A 87 -7.75 2.88 4.97
C ILE A 87 -8.77 1.84 4.52
N PRO A 88 -9.74 2.18 3.65
CA PRO A 88 -9.95 3.48 3.01
C PRO A 88 -10.86 4.44 3.79
N GLU A 89 -11.42 4.01 4.93
CA GLU A 89 -12.59 4.67 5.52
C GLU A 89 -12.32 6.07 6.04
N ALA A 90 -11.16 6.32 6.63
CA ALA A 90 -10.77 7.65 7.09
C ALA A 90 -9.82 8.35 6.10
N MET A 91 -9.05 7.56 5.37
CA MET A 91 -8.11 8.06 4.37
C MET A 91 -7.97 7.07 3.22
N SER A 92 -8.26 7.52 2.00
CA SER A 92 -7.91 6.75 0.80
C SER A 92 -6.42 6.81 0.51
N LEU A 93 -5.88 5.72 -0.02
CA LEU A 93 -4.49 5.62 -0.45
C LEU A 93 -4.42 4.98 -1.83
N VAL A 94 -3.78 5.67 -2.75
CA VAL A 94 -3.41 5.16 -4.09
C VAL A 94 -1.90 5.23 -4.22
N ALA A 95 -1.28 4.29 -4.92
CA ALA A 95 0.15 4.30 -5.19
C ALA A 95 0.47 4.08 -6.67
N PHE A 96 1.65 4.50 -7.10
CA PHE A 96 2.27 3.90 -8.27
C PHE A 96 2.98 2.60 -7.90
N ASP A 97 3.27 1.79 -8.92
CA ASP A 97 4.03 0.54 -8.85
C ASP A 97 3.25 -0.56 -8.13
N ASP A 98 2.67 -1.47 -8.91
CA ASP A 98 2.10 -2.69 -8.35
C ASP A 98 3.20 -3.65 -7.88
N LEU A 99 2.86 -4.55 -6.97
CA LEU A 99 3.71 -5.68 -6.67
C LEU A 99 3.33 -6.87 -7.55
N PRO A 100 4.28 -7.75 -7.88
CA PRO A 100 3.98 -9.00 -8.58
C PRO A 100 2.84 -9.76 -7.87
N GLY A 101 1.85 -10.22 -8.65
CA GLY A 101 0.63 -10.81 -8.08
C GLY A 101 0.90 -12.09 -7.28
N ASP A 102 1.91 -12.85 -7.65
CA ASP A 102 2.40 -14.04 -6.94
C ASP A 102 3.00 -13.71 -5.55
N TRP A 103 3.31 -12.44 -5.27
CA TRP A 103 3.76 -11.99 -3.95
C TRP A 103 2.60 -11.64 -3.02
N LEU A 104 1.36 -11.60 -3.53
CA LEU A 104 0.20 -11.06 -2.84
C LEU A 104 -0.91 -12.12 -2.68
N ILE A 105 -1.18 -12.51 -1.42
CA ILE A 105 -2.31 -13.39 -1.10
C ILE A 105 -3.65 -12.63 -1.19
N ASP A 106 -3.67 -11.36 -0.80
CA ASP A 106 -4.87 -10.52 -0.78
C ASP A 106 -4.50 -9.06 -1.14
N PRO A 107 -4.47 -8.71 -2.44
CA PRO A 107 -3.99 -7.42 -2.90
C PRO A 107 -4.95 -6.30 -2.46
N PHE A 108 -4.49 -5.45 -1.55
CA PHE A 108 -5.30 -4.40 -0.95
C PHE A 108 -5.17 -3.03 -1.63
N LEU A 109 -3.97 -2.69 -2.13
CA LEU A 109 -3.62 -1.35 -2.59
C LEU A 109 -4.14 -1.06 -4.00
N THR A 110 -4.91 0.00 -4.18
CA THR A 110 -5.24 0.60 -5.48
C THR A 110 -3.99 1.22 -6.07
N VAL A 111 -3.66 0.85 -7.31
CA VAL A 111 -2.37 1.22 -7.91
C VAL A 111 -2.46 1.67 -9.36
N VAL A 112 -1.48 2.46 -9.78
CA VAL A 112 -1.13 2.70 -11.18
C VAL A 112 0.05 1.80 -11.53
N ASP A 113 -0.21 0.75 -12.31
CA ASP A 113 0.82 -0.12 -12.87
C ASP A 113 1.40 0.53 -14.14
N GLN A 114 2.72 0.70 -14.15
CA GLN A 114 3.49 1.29 -15.25
C GLN A 114 4.15 0.24 -16.15
N ARG A 115 3.88 -1.05 -15.92
CA ARG A 115 4.46 -2.17 -16.67
C ARG A 115 5.99 -2.17 -16.59
N ALA A 116 6.53 -2.11 -15.37
CA ALA A 116 7.97 -2.02 -15.13
C ALA A 116 8.77 -3.14 -15.79
N TYR A 117 8.21 -4.36 -15.85
CA TYR A 117 8.83 -5.49 -16.53
C TYR A 117 8.93 -5.27 -18.05
N GLU A 118 7.83 -4.87 -18.70
CA GLU A 118 7.81 -4.55 -20.14
C GLU A 118 8.77 -3.40 -20.45
N MET A 119 8.85 -2.38 -19.59
CA MET A 119 9.82 -1.29 -19.73
C MET A 119 11.27 -1.80 -19.72
N GLY A 120 11.60 -2.74 -18.84
CA GLY A 120 12.92 -3.38 -18.80
C GLY A 120 13.20 -4.22 -20.04
N GLU A 121 12.22 -5.03 -20.47
CA GLU A 121 12.29 -5.85 -21.68
C GLU A 121 12.54 -4.99 -22.93
N ARG A 122 11.73 -3.95 -23.16
CA ARG A 122 11.92 -3.00 -24.26
C ARG A 122 13.27 -2.31 -24.18
N GLY A 123 13.72 -1.93 -22.98
CA GLY A 123 15.05 -1.36 -22.79
C GLY A 123 16.17 -2.29 -23.25
N ALA A 124 16.08 -3.58 -22.88
CA ALA A 124 17.05 -4.60 -23.26
C ALA A 124 17.02 -4.88 -24.78
N GLU A 125 15.83 -5.00 -25.39
CA GLU A 125 15.65 -5.15 -26.84
C GLU A 125 16.38 -4.02 -27.60
N LEU A 126 16.19 -2.77 -27.17
CA LEU A 126 16.83 -1.61 -27.80
C LEU A 126 18.36 -1.60 -27.69
N ILE A 127 18.91 -2.14 -26.60
CA ILE A 127 20.36 -2.27 -26.40
C ILE A 127 20.89 -3.36 -27.32
N LEU A 128 20.26 -4.55 -27.32
CA LEU A 128 20.69 -5.70 -28.11
C LEU A 128 20.65 -5.38 -29.61
N GLU A 129 19.58 -4.74 -30.10
CA GLU A 129 19.47 -4.33 -31.50
C GLU A 129 20.60 -3.37 -31.90
N ARG A 130 20.98 -2.45 -31.01
CA ARG A 130 22.06 -1.48 -31.29
C ARG A 130 23.44 -2.14 -31.31
N VAL A 131 23.71 -3.09 -30.41
CA VAL A 131 24.95 -3.87 -30.41
C VAL A 131 25.06 -4.75 -31.66
N ALA A 132 23.93 -5.26 -32.17
CA ALA A 132 23.87 -6.03 -33.41
C ALA A 132 24.04 -5.19 -34.70
N GLY A 133 24.34 -3.89 -34.60
CA GLY A 133 24.53 -3.01 -35.75
C GLY A 133 23.23 -2.38 -36.30
N GLY A 134 22.13 -2.44 -35.54
CA GLY A 134 20.87 -1.78 -35.89
C GLY A 134 21.03 -0.27 -36.07
N ARG A 135 20.41 0.28 -37.13
CA ARG A 135 20.53 1.71 -37.50
C ARG A 135 19.42 2.60 -36.92
N ARG A 136 18.88 2.24 -35.76
CA ARG A 136 17.85 3.06 -35.11
C ARG A 136 18.41 4.44 -34.73
N PRO A 137 17.58 5.49 -34.69
CA PRO A 137 17.97 6.78 -34.16
C PRO A 137 18.66 6.66 -32.79
N ALA A 138 19.64 7.54 -32.54
CA ALA A 138 20.40 7.54 -31.29
C ALA A 138 19.48 7.74 -30.07
N ARG A 139 18.45 8.58 -30.20
CA ARG A 139 17.41 8.78 -29.19
C ARG A 139 16.11 8.11 -29.64
N GLN A 140 15.57 7.24 -28.79
CA GLN A 140 14.23 6.68 -28.97
C GLN A 140 13.36 7.05 -27.76
N SER A 141 12.09 7.34 -28.01
CA SER A 141 11.08 7.54 -26.97
C SER A 141 9.96 6.54 -27.21
N ILE A 142 9.80 5.59 -26.30
CA ILE A 142 8.71 4.61 -26.31
C ILE A 142 7.82 4.93 -25.13
N ILE A 143 6.53 5.12 -25.40
CA ILE A 143 5.51 5.36 -24.36
C ILE A 143 4.75 4.06 -24.18
N LEU A 144 4.80 3.51 -22.97
CA LEU A 144 4.01 2.35 -22.60
C LEU A 144 2.67 2.78 -22.00
N PRO A 145 1.59 2.03 -22.24
CA PRO A 145 0.33 2.27 -21.55
C PRO A 145 0.49 2.00 -20.05
N VAL A 146 -0.35 2.65 -19.25
CA VAL A 146 -0.45 2.43 -17.81
C VAL A 146 -1.83 1.87 -17.49
N ASP A 147 -1.89 1.00 -16.49
CA ASP A 147 -3.13 0.37 -16.04
C ASP A 147 -3.47 0.90 -14.64
N PHE A 148 -4.70 1.39 -14.45
CA PHE A 148 -5.19 1.82 -13.15
C PHE A 148 -6.04 0.71 -12.52
N ILE A 149 -5.47 0.04 -11.52
CA ILE A 149 -6.05 -1.15 -10.89
C ILE A 149 -6.71 -0.73 -9.57
N VAL A 150 -8.04 -0.63 -9.57
CA VAL A 150 -8.82 -0.26 -8.39
C VAL A 150 -8.95 -1.46 -7.44
N ARG A 151 -8.56 -1.26 -6.18
CA ARG A 151 -8.66 -2.24 -5.08
C ARG A 151 -9.31 -1.59 -3.85
N ARG A 152 -9.11 -2.20 -2.69
CA ARG A 152 -9.83 -1.85 -1.43
C ARG A 152 -9.26 -0.63 -0.71
N SER A 153 -8.10 -0.08 -1.11
CA SER A 153 -7.48 1.05 -0.41
C SER A 153 -8.02 2.44 -0.80
N SER A 154 -9.01 2.52 -1.70
CA SER A 154 -9.62 3.78 -2.13
C SER A 154 -11.15 3.73 -2.06
N ALA A 155 -11.77 4.76 -1.49
CA ALA A 155 -13.22 4.91 -1.39
C ALA A 155 -13.60 6.41 -1.35
N PRO A 156 -14.88 6.77 -1.53
CA PRO A 156 -15.35 8.13 -1.25
C PRO A 156 -15.00 8.56 0.18
N PRO A 157 -14.64 9.85 0.41
CA PRO A 157 -14.36 10.33 1.76
C PRO A 157 -15.63 10.26 2.63
N PRO A 158 -15.48 10.22 3.97
CA PRO A 158 -16.60 10.33 4.90
C PRO A 158 -17.47 11.55 4.58
N SER A 159 -18.79 11.40 4.73
CA SER A 159 -19.76 12.50 4.62
C SER A 159 -19.56 13.58 5.68
N ASP A 160 -18.97 13.23 6.83
CA ASP A 160 -18.55 14.14 7.89
C ASP A 160 -17.04 14.07 8.11
N LEU A 161 -16.33 15.13 7.69
CA LEU A 161 -14.86 15.21 7.78
C LEU A 161 -14.36 15.50 9.21
N ASN A 162 -15.26 15.85 10.14
CA ASN A 162 -14.95 16.13 11.54
C ASN A 162 -15.34 14.98 12.48
N ALA A 163 -15.97 13.91 11.96
CA ALA A 163 -16.29 12.75 12.78
C ALA A 163 -15.00 12.03 13.19
N THR A 164 -14.66 12.09 14.47
CA THR A 164 -13.59 11.29 15.09
C THR A 164 -13.77 9.82 14.70
N PRO A 165 -12.71 9.10 14.28
CA PRO A 165 -12.85 7.69 13.93
C PRO A 165 -13.48 6.92 15.09
N ARG A 166 -14.68 6.36 14.88
CA ARG A 166 -15.25 5.42 15.84
C ARG A 166 -14.27 4.26 15.98
N ARG A 167 -13.69 4.08 17.18
CA ARG A 167 -12.98 2.85 17.55
C ARG A 167 -13.99 1.71 17.48
N ALA A 168 -14.00 0.96 16.38
CA ALA A 168 -14.66 -0.32 16.32
C ALA A 168 -13.71 -1.35 16.94
N VAL A 169 -13.65 -1.38 18.26
CA VAL A 169 -13.09 -2.50 19.02
C VAL A 169 -14.21 -3.00 19.92
N ASP A 170 -15.15 -3.75 19.34
CA ASP A 170 -16.12 -4.60 20.04
C ASP A 170 -16.91 -5.38 18.99
N SER A 171 -16.35 -6.47 18.44
CA SER A 171 -17.11 -7.51 17.70
C SER A 171 -16.28 -8.77 17.36
N ALA A 172 -15.14 -9.02 18.00
CA ALA A 172 -14.34 -10.22 17.69
C ALA A 172 -13.69 -10.88 18.92
N LEU A 173 -14.40 -10.97 20.04
CA LEU A 173 -14.06 -11.88 21.15
C LEU A 173 -15.34 -12.37 21.85
N THR A 174 -16.18 -13.10 21.11
CA THR A 174 -17.15 -14.02 21.72
C THR A 174 -16.93 -15.41 21.11
N LEU A 175 -15.71 -15.93 21.23
CA LEU A 175 -15.52 -17.39 21.21
C LEU A 175 -15.60 -17.87 22.66
N GLY A 176 -16.54 -18.80 22.87
CA GLY A 176 -17.03 -19.22 24.17
C GLY A 176 -15.95 -19.72 25.13
N SER A 177 -16.15 -19.36 26.39
CA SER A 177 -15.56 -20.01 27.55
C SER A 177 -15.87 -21.51 27.52
N ARG A 178 -14.92 -22.33 27.06
CA ARG A 178 -14.86 -23.74 27.44
C ARG A 178 -13.71 -23.89 28.43
N SER A 179 -14.11 -24.10 29.69
CA SER A 179 -13.26 -24.50 30.80
C SER A 179 -12.40 -25.70 30.40
N ALA A 180 -11.09 -25.60 30.55
CA ALA A 180 -10.18 -26.74 30.45
C ALA A 180 -10.34 -27.61 31.72
N PRO A 181 -10.42 -28.95 31.61
CA PRO A 181 -10.50 -29.79 32.80
C PRO A 181 -9.14 -29.84 33.52
N ASP A 182 -9.21 -29.69 34.84
CA ASP A 182 -8.10 -29.77 35.80
C ASP A 182 -7.47 -31.18 35.82
N PRO A 183 -6.15 -31.34 35.56
CA PRO A 183 -5.51 -32.64 35.47
C PRO A 183 -5.14 -33.28 36.83
N ARG A 184 -5.65 -32.78 37.97
CA ARG A 184 -5.32 -33.34 39.29
C ARG A 184 -6.55 -33.64 40.15
N ARG A 185 -7.33 -34.64 39.74
CA ARG A 185 -8.20 -35.35 40.70
C ARG A 185 -8.59 -36.73 40.17
N ASP A 186 -8.35 -37.73 41.02
CA ASP A 186 -8.97 -39.08 41.02
C ASP A 186 -8.56 -40.03 39.88
N LYS A 187 -8.03 -41.24 40.08
CA LYS A 187 -8.07 -42.22 41.19
C LYS A 187 -6.92 -43.23 40.98
N ALA A 188 -6.18 -43.61 42.02
CA ALA A 188 -6.37 -44.86 42.76
C ALA A 188 -6.46 -46.14 41.88
N THR A 189 -5.34 -46.86 41.78
CA THR A 189 -5.18 -48.30 41.45
C THR A 189 -5.90 -49.15 42.53
N PRO A 190 -6.44 -50.38 42.28
CA PRO A 190 -5.79 -51.53 41.62
C PRO A 190 -6.77 -52.36 40.73
N ALA A 191 -6.55 -53.54 40.15
CA ALA A 191 -5.55 -54.62 40.22
C ALA A 191 -5.68 -55.50 38.94
N SER A 192 -4.59 -56.20 38.62
CA SER A 192 -4.49 -57.58 38.06
C SER A 192 -4.99 -57.95 36.65
N ALA A 193 -4.16 -58.81 36.04
CA ALA A 193 -4.44 -59.86 35.04
C ALA A 193 -4.56 -59.39 33.58
N ASP A 194 -4.01 -60.06 32.56
CA ASP A 194 -3.05 -61.16 32.42
C ASP A 194 -2.83 -61.31 30.89
N VAL A 195 -1.82 -62.09 30.49
CA VAL A 195 -1.70 -62.76 29.16
C VAL A 195 -1.15 -61.96 27.95
N SER A 196 0.12 -62.27 27.68
CA SER A 196 0.65 -62.85 26.43
C SER A 196 0.38 -62.15 25.08
N THR A 197 1.46 -61.77 24.39
CA THR A 197 1.83 -62.40 23.10
C THR A 197 3.25 -62.01 22.67
N ALA A 198 3.98 -63.03 22.23
CA ALA A 198 5.29 -63.01 21.61
C ALA A 198 5.22 -62.38 20.18
N ARG A 199 6.31 -61.74 19.73
CA ARG A 199 7.14 -62.11 18.54
C ARG A 199 6.35 -62.20 17.23
N ASP A 200 6.68 -61.50 16.15
CA ASP A 200 7.95 -60.97 15.63
C ASP A 200 7.73 -59.64 14.88
#